data_AF-A0A9W6L9N2-F1
#
_entry.id   AF-A0A9W6L9N2-F1
#
_cell.length_a   1.000
_cell.length_b   1.000
_cell.length_c   1.000
_cell.angle_alpha   90.00
_cell.angle_beta   90.00
_cell.angle_gamma   90.00
#
_symmetry.space_group_name_H-M   'P 1'
#
loop_
_entity.id
_entity.type
_entity.pdbx_description
1 polymer ?
#
loop_
_entity_poly.entity_id
_entity_poly.type
_entity_poly.pdbx_seq_one_letter_code
_entity_poly.pdbx_strand_id
1 'polypeptide(L)'
;MKVKILTVCVAVSLMGAGSAFAAYTAADSNGTKEVGTTIKATLKFSANVTSEYKNNTDGTAYVIGTSHTSGTKTYASSSGDTRIFMAEGKETTTPAAPASSDASANFDSTWTPVK
;
A
#
# COMPACT_ATOMS: atom_id res chain seq x y z
N MET A 1 40.11 17.37 -18.86
CA MET A 1 38.76 17.28 -19.46
C MET A 1 38.03 16.02 -18.97
N LYS A 2 37.28 16.06 -17.85
CA LYS A 2 36.45 14.91 -17.37
C LYS A 2 35.25 15.34 -16.49
N VAL A 3 34.64 16.51 -16.72
CA VAL A 3 33.54 17.04 -15.86
C VAL A 3 32.32 17.49 -16.68
N LYS A 4 31.96 16.74 -17.74
CA LYS A 4 30.83 17.13 -18.61
C LYS A 4 29.76 16.05 -18.83
N ILE A 5 29.98 14.81 -18.40
CA ILE A 5 29.04 13.69 -18.68
C ILE A 5 28.09 13.43 -17.50
N LEU A 6 28.51 13.71 -16.26
CA LEU A 6 27.72 13.38 -15.07
C LEU A 6 26.47 14.26 -14.91
N THR A 7 26.52 15.52 -15.36
CA THR A 7 25.41 16.48 -15.19
C THR A 7 24.23 16.20 -16.13
N VAL A 8 24.46 15.55 -17.28
CA VAL A 8 23.40 15.29 -18.28
C VAL A 8 22.49 14.14 -17.83
N CYS A 9 23.01 13.13 -17.12
CA CYS A 9 22.22 12.00 -16.63
C CYS A 9 21.24 12.38 -15.51
N VAL A 10 21.59 13.36 -14.67
CA VAL A 10 20.72 13.81 -13.56
C VAL A 10 19.48 14.57 -14.09
N ALA A 11 19.63 15.34 -15.17
CA ALA A 11 18.52 16.12 -15.74
C ALA A 11 17.47 15.23 -16.44
N VAL A 12 17.86 14.09 -17.02
CA VAL A 12 16.93 13.16 -17.69
C VAL A 12 16.11 12.36 -16.69
N SER A 13 16.63 12.09 -15.49
CA SER A 13 15.88 11.39 -14.43
C SER A 13 14.74 12.21 -13.80
N LEU A 14 14.75 13.55 -13.93
CA LEU A 14 13.72 14.43 -13.34
C LEU A 14 12.45 14.54 -14.19
N MET A 15 12.47 14.11 -15.46
CA MET A 15 11.29 14.15 -16.35
C MET A 15 10.40 12.90 -16.27
N GLY A 16 10.81 11.89 -15.50
CA GLY A 16 10.08 10.62 -15.35
C GLY A 16 9.04 10.59 -14.24
N ALA A 17 8.87 11.67 -13.47
CA ALA A 17 7.84 11.79 -12.43
C ALA A 17 6.46 12.02 -13.06
N GLY A 18 6.03 11.08 -13.90
CA GLY A 18 4.68 11.03 -14.44
C GLY A 18 3.68 10.91 -13.30
N SER A 19 2.71 11.81 -13.32
CA SER A 19 1.60 11.93 -12.38
C SER A 19 0.99 10.56 -12.07
N ALA A 20 1.24 10.05 -10.86
CA ALA A 20 0.44 8.99 -10.28
C ALA A 20 -0.91 9.60 -9.89
N PHE A 21 -1.85 9.63 -10.83
CA PHE A 21 -3.24 9.93 -10.49
C PHE A 21 -3.75 8.80 -9.59
N ALA A 22 -3.95 9.12 -8.31
CA ALA A 22 -4.76 8.30 -7.42
C ALA A 22 -6.17 8.20 -8.03
N ALA A 23 -6.61 6.98 -8.34
CA ALA A 23 -8.01 6.75 -8.65
C ALA A 23 -8.81 7.06 -7.39
N TYR A 24 -9.47 8.22 -7.36
CA TYR A 24 -10.40 8.56 -6.29
C TYR A 24 -11.76 7.95 -6.64
N THR A 25 -12.38 7.26 -5.69
CA THR A 25 -13.81 6.94 -5.80
C THR A 25 -14.58 8.11 -5.19
N ALA A 26 -14.91 9.11 -6.02
CA ALA A 26 -15.86 10.14 -5.61
C ALA A 26 -17.22 9.50 -5.30
N ALA A 27 -17.93 10.04 -4.31
CA ALA A 27 -19.37 9.85 -4.23
C ALA A 27 -20.02 10.44 -5.50
N ASP A 28 -21.24 10.01 -5.82
CA ASP A 28 -22.00 10.67 -6.88
C ASP A 28 -22.19 12.17 -6.57
N SER A 29 -22.72 12.92 -7.53
CA SER A 29 -22.96 14.36 -7.42
C SER A 29 -23.85 14.78 -6.23
N ASN A 30 -24.43 13.83 -5.50
CA ASN A 30 -25.29 14.06 -4.33
C ASN A 30 -24.64 13.63 -3.00
N GLY A 31 -23.41 13.11 -3.01
CA GLY A 31 -22.69 12.71 -1.79
C GLY A 31 -23.18 11.40 -1.17
N THR A 32 -24.03 10.64 -1.87
CA THR A 32 -24.58 9.37 -1.39
C THR A 32 -23.79 8.19 -1.96
N LYS A 33 -23.55 7.17 -1.14
CA LYS A 33 -23.12 5.84 -1.58
C LYS A 33 -24.25 4.87 -1.27
N GLU A 34 -24.69 4.10 -2.26
CA GLU A 34 -25.66 3.02 -2.03
C GLU A 34 -25.06 1.99 -1.07
N VAL A 35 -25.76 1.73 0.02
CA VAL A 35 -25.45 0.64 0.94
C VAL A 35 -25.90 -0.66 0.28
N GLY A 36 -24.94 -1.49 -0.14
CA GLY A 36 -25.21 -2.82 -0.71
C GLY A 36 -24.47 -3.14 -2.01
N THR A 37 -23.85 -2.15 -2.67
CA THR A 37 -23.03 -2.37 -3.85
C THR A 37 -21.56 -2.54 -3.45
N THR A 38 -21.01 -3.75 -3.64
CA THR A 38 -19.57 -3.99 -3.53
C THR A 38 -18.86 -3.12 -4.58
N ILE A 39 -18.23 -2.02 -4.15
CA ILE A 39 -17.39 -1.21 -5.02
C ILE A 39 -16.11 -2.01 -5.28
N LYS A 40 -16.05 -2.67 -6.44
CA LYS A 40 -14.84 -3.31 -6.93
C LYS A 40 -13.93 -2.23 -7.52
N ALA A 41 -12.93 -1.81 -6.76
CA ALA A 41 -11.88 -0.93 -7.25
C ALA A 41 -10.76 -1.76 -7.87
N THR A 42 -10.39 -1.48 -9.12
CA THR A 42 -9.16 -2.00 -9.70
C THR A 42 -8.00 -1.15 -9.23
N LEU A 43 -7.16 -1.71 -8.36
CA LEU A 43 -5.94 -1.04 -7.90
C LEU A 43 -4.87 -1.15 -9.00
N LYS A 44 -4.36 -0.01 -9.47
CA LYS A 44 -3.20 0.04 -10.35
C LYS A 44 -1.96 0.33 -9.52
N PHE A 45 -1.10 -0.67 -9.39
CA PHE A 45 0.19 -0.51 -8.73
C PHE A 45 1.23 0.06 -9.70
N SER A 46 2.19 0.80 -9.16
CA SER A 46 3.42 1.13 -9.88
C SER A 46 4.15 -0.16 -10.25
N ALA A 47 4.98 -0.11 -11.31
CA ALA A 47 5.83 -1.23 -11.66
C ALA A 47 6.63 -1.68 -10.42
N ASN A 48 6.77 -3.00 -10.25
CA ASN A 48 7.50 -3.61 -9.13
C ASN A 48 6.92 -3.38 -7.74
N VAL A 49 5.70 -2.85 -7.59
CA VAL A 49 4.98 -2.89 -6.31
C VAL A 49 4.07 -4.11 -6.31
N THR A 50 4.15 -4.91 -5.24
CA THR A 50 3.27 -6.04 -4.98
C THR A 50 2.43 -5.74 -3.75
N SER A 51 1.19 -6.27 -3.74
CA SER A 51 0.31 -6.20 -2.57
C SER A 51 -0.24 -7.58 -2.24
N GLU A 52 -0.24 -7.91 -0.95
CA GLU A 52 -0.85 -9.11 -0.39
C GLU A 52 -2.09 -8.71 0.40
N TYR A 53 -3.20 -9.38 0.17
CA TYR A 53 -4.45 -9.18 0.90
C TYR A 53 -4.80 -10.46 1.65
N LYS A 54 -4.99 -10.35 2.97
CA LYS A 54 -5.50 -11.44 3.82
C LYS A 54 -6.78 -10.97 4.46
N ASN A 55 -7.80 -11.81 4.47
CA ASN A 55 -9.06 -11.52 5.14
C ASN A 55 -9.58 -12.71 5.95
N ASN A 56 -10.36 -12.38 6.96
CA ASN A 56 -11.26 -13.31 7.61
C ASN A 56 -12.68 -13.07 7.10
N THR A 57 -13.47 -14.14 6.95
CA THR A 57 -14.86 -14.10 6.47
C THR A 57 -14.98 -13.34 5.13
N ASP A 58 -16.11 -12.69 4.84
CA ASP A 58 -16.44 -11.99 3.59
C ASP A 58 -15.62 -10.71 3.32
N GLY A 59 -14.44 -10.54 3.95
CA GLY A 59 -13.55 -9.39 3.71
C GLY A 59 -13.69 -8.25 4.72
N THR A 60 -14.49 -8.43 5.77
CA THR A 60 -14.74 -7.39 6.78
C THR A 60 -13.55 -7.16 7.72
N ALA A 61 -12.88 -8.23 8.11
CA ALA A 61 -11.63 -8.18 8.87
C ALA A 61 -10.47 -8.53 7.93
N TYR A 62 -9.51 -7.62 7.77
CA TYR A 62 -8.48 -7.78 6.73
C TYR A 62 -7.14 -7.19 7.12
N VAL A 63 -6.09 -7.59 6.40
CA VAL A 63 -4.76 -6.97 6.37
C VAL A 63 -4.36 -6.79 4.91
N ILE A 64 -3.82 -5.61 4.61
CA ILE A 64 -3.18 -5.32 3.32
C ILE A 64 -1.69 -5.09 3.60
N GLY A 65 -0.84 -5.89 2.96
CA GLY A 65 0.61 -5.70 2.90
C GLY A 65 1.04 -5.21 1.53
N THR A 66 2.08 -4.39 1.47
CA THR A 66 2.67 -3.87 0.24
C THR A 66 4.19 -3.84 0.31
N SER A 67 4.84 -4.22 -0.78
CA SER A 67 6.30 -4.20 -0.89
C SER A 67 6.74 -3.85 -2.31
N HIS A 68 7.99 -3.41 -2.44
CA HIS A 68 8.59 -3.07 -3.74
C HIS A 68 9.70 -4.05 -4.10
N THR A 69 9.83 -4.45 -5.36
CA THR A 69 10.79 -5.48 -5.83
C THR A 69 12.25 -5.17 -5.47
N SER A 70 12.60 -3.90 -5.38
CA SER A 70 13.93 -3.43 -4.97
C SER A 70 13.94 -2.69 -3.62
N GLY A 71 12.81 -2.67 -2.91
CA GLY A 71 12.71 -2.04 -1.59
C GLY A 71 13.36 -2.88 -0.51
N THR A 72 13.62 -2.26 0.64
CA THR A 72 14.09 -2.97 1.84
C THR A 72 13.01 -3.07 2.92
N LYS A 73 11.79 -2.61 2.63
CA LYS A 73 10.71 -2.47 3.60
C LYS A 73 9.40 -2.98 3.03
N THR A 74 8.60 -3.60 3.89
CA THR A 74 7.21 -3.95 3.63
C THR A 74 6.33 -3.14 4.57
N TYR A 75 5.24 -2.59 4.04
CA TYR A 75 4.27 -1.79 4.81
C TYR A 75 2.94 -2.51 4.85
N ALA A 76 2.27 -2.51 5.99
CA ALA A 76 0.98 -3.15 6.16
C ALA A 76 0.07 -2.40 7.14
N SER A 77 -1.24 -2.64 7.00
CA SER A 77 -2.28 -2.17 7.94
C SER A 77 -3.41 -3.18 7.97
N SER A 78 -4.12 -3.26 9.09
CA SER A 78 -5.34 -4.06 9.23
C SER A 78 -6.61 -3.22 9.33
N SER A 79 -7.77 -3.87 9.27
CA SER A 79 -9.10 -3.25 9.40
C SER A 79 -9.33 -2.56 10.75
N GLY A 80 -8.74 -3.07 11.83
CA GLY A 80 -8.84 -2.49 13.17
C GLY A 80 -7.70 -1.52 13.53
N ASP A 81 -6.67 -1.42 12.67
CA ASP A 81 -5.52 -0.56 12.93
C ASP A 81 -5.73 0.87 12.43
N THR A 82 -5.30 1.82 13.24
CA THR A 82 -5.31 3.27 12.91
C THR A 82 -3.97 3.77 12.38
N ARG A 83 -2.98 2.87 12.23
CA ARG A 83 -1.61 3.19 11.85
C ARG A 83 -1.10 2.19 10.82
N ILE A 84 -0.17 2.66 10.01
CA ILE A 84 0.60 1.80 9.11
C ILE A 84 1.79 1.24 9.90
N PHE A 85 2.05 -0.04 9.73
CA PHE A 85 3.21 -0.74 10.25
C PHE A 85 4.20 -1.03 9.13
N MET A 86 5.47 -1.14 9.50
CA MET A 86 6.58 -1.40 8.60
C MET A 86 7.50 -2.47 9.17
N ALA A 87 7.88 -3.43 8.34
CA ALA A 87 8.92 -4.41 8.63
C ALA A 87 10.11 -4.24 7.67
N GLU A 88 11.31 -4.57 8.14
CA GLU A 88 12.50 -4.67 7.30
C GLU A 88 12.47 -5.99 6.51
N GLY A 89 12.77 -5.91 5.22
CA GLY A 89 12.70 -7.02 4.28
C GLY A 89 11.49 -6.93 3.37
N LYS A 90 11.75 -6.94 2.06
CA LYS A 90 10.75 -6.87 0.97
C LYS A 90 9.72 -8.01 0.96
N GLU A 91 10.08 -9.18 1.49
CA GLU A 91 9.25 -10.40 1.46
C GLU A 91 8.72 -10.74 2.86
N THR A 92 8.66 -9.75 3.76
CA THR A 92 8.07 -9.98 5.07
C THR A 92 6.63 -10.44 4.88
N THR A 93 6.32 -11.62 5.39
CA THR A 93 4.99 -12.20 5.29
C THR A 93 3.99 -11.31 6.01
N THR A 94 2.95 -10.89 5.32
CA THR A 94 1.88 -10.09 5.93
C THR A 94 1.21 -10.90 7.05
N PRO A 95 0.93 -10.33 8.24
CA PRO A 95 0.24 -11.05 9.30
C PRO A 95 -1.14 -11.55 8.86
N ALA A 96 -1.63 -12.60 9.51
CA ALA A 96 -3.01 -13.06 9.29
C ALA A 96 -4.02 -11.95 9.58
N ALA A 97 -5.18 -12.02 8.92
CA ALA A 97 -6.28 -11.13 9.21
C ALA A 97 -6.74 -11.29 10.67
N PRO A 98 -7.17 -10.19 11.32
CA PRO A 98 -7.75 -10.26 12.66
C PRO A 98 -9.05 -11.08 12.65
N ALA A 99 -9.41 -11.63 13.81
CA ALA A 99 -10.58 -12.50 13.93
C ALA A 99 -11.92 -11.74 13.79
N SER A 100 -11.95 -10.44 14.10
CA SER A 100 -13.12 -9.56 13.96
C SER A 100 -12.72 -8.24 13.30
N SER A 101 -13.70 -7.52 12.74
CA SER A 101 -13.48 -6.27 11.99
C SER A 101 -12.80 -5.18 12.82
N ASP A 102 -13.11 -5.14 14.11
CA ASP A 102 -12.69 -4.09 15.04
C ASP A 102 -11.36 -4.41 15.75
N ALA A 103 -10.76 -5.58 15.47
CA ALA A 103 -9.51 -6.01 16.06
C ALA A 103 -8.30 -5.70 15.17
N SER A 104 -7.17 -5.39 15.79
CA SER A 104 -5.87 -5.23 15.11
C SER A 104 -5.26 -6.57 14.73
N ALA A 105 -4.48 -6.59 13.65
CA ALA A 105 -3.68 -7.75 13.29
C ALA A 105 -2.51 -7.93 14.26
N ASN A 106 -2.02 -9.17 14.38
CA ASN A 106 -0.88 -9.49 15.24
C ASN A 106 0.45 -9.07 14.59
N PHE A 107 0.70 -7.76 14.54
CA PHE A 107 1.98 -7.18 14.16
C PHE A 107 3.00 -7.46 15.28
N ASP A 108 3.81 -8.50 15.08
CA ASP A 108 4.83 -8.91 16.05
C ASP A 108 6.00 -7.89 16.15
N SER A 109 7.04 -8.22 16.92
CA SER A 109 8.19 -7.35 17.15
C SER A 109 9.01 -6.99 15.90
N THR A 110 8.79 -7.67 14.77
CA THR A 110 9.44 -7.32 13.49
C THR A 110 8.77 -6.15 12.78
N TRP A 111 7.55 -5.79 13.21
CA TRP A 111 6.79 -4.68 12.68
C TRP A 111 6.88 -3.46 13.59
N THR A 112 7.09 -2.30 12.98
CA THR A 112 7.21 -1.02 13.68
C THR A 112 6.17 -0.04 13.16
N PRO A 113 5.46 0.71 14.02
CA PRO A 113 4.55 1.73 13.55
C PRO A 113 5.33 2.83 12.81
N VAL A 114 4.85 3.20 11.62
CA VAL A 114 5.35 4.35 10.88
C VAL A 114 4.91 5.62 11.62
N LYS A 115 5.83 6.55 11.82
CA LYS A 115 5.57 7.84 12.49
C LYS A 115 4.91 8.84 11.55
#